data_AF-A0A9W5PV25-F1
#
_entry.id   AF-A0A9W5PV25-F1
#
_cell.length_a   1.000
_cell.length_b   1.000
_cell.length_c   1.000
_cell.angle_alpha   90.00
_cell.angle_beta   90.00
_cell.angle_gamma   90.00
#
_symmetry.space_group_name_H-M   'P 1'
#
loop_
_entity.id
_entity.type
_entity.pdbx_description
1 polymer ?
#
loop_
_entity_poly.entity_id
_entity_poly.type
_entity_poly.pdbx_seq_one_letter_code
_entity_poly.pdbx_strand_id
1 'polypeptide(L)'
;MQFDENENEIVDYFGEPHLLVSTLHFHIDELGAMHISSKKQWFYMFGRKMPLPKFLYGEAKIVESYDETLQCFRIHVQVRNPLIGSLFSYKGTFVERE
;
A
#
# COMPACT_ATOMS: atom_id res chain seq x y z
N MET A 1 -3.68 -2.38 8.75
CA MET A 1 -3.07 -3.65 8.29
C MET A 1 -3.31 -4.77 9.30
N GLN A 2 -3.69 -5.95 8.81
CA GLN A 2 -3.91 -7.17 9.58
C GLN A 2 -3.34 -8.35 8.78
N PHE A 3 -2.76 -9.34 9.45
CA PHE A 3 -2.37 -10.60 8.81
C PHE A 3 -3.56 -11.58 8.77
N ASP A 4 -3.86 -12.10 7.59
CA ASP A 4 -4.83 -13.19 7.38
C ASP A 4 -4.08 -14.52 7.34
N GLU A 5 -4.17 -15.29 8.43
CA GLU A 5 -3.47 -16.57 8.60
C GLU A 5 -3.96 -17.64 7.61
N ASN A 6 -5.22 -17.59 7.17
CA ASN A 6 -5.78 -18.61 6.29
C ASN A 6 -5.23 -18.49 4.87
N GLU A 7 -5.12 -17.25 4.38
CA GLU A 7 -4.64 -16.94 3.03
C GLU A 7 -3.13 -16.62 3.01
N ASN A 8 -2.50 -16.48 4.17
CA ASN A 8 -1.11 -16.05 4.34
C ASN A 8 -0.84 -14.72 3.60
N GLU A 9 -1.76 -13.76 3.74
CA GLU A 9 -1.70 -12.45 3.09
C GLU A 9 -1.88 -11.32 4.14
N ILE A 10 -1.21 -10.19 3.93
CA ILE A 10 -1.48 -8.98 4.71
C ILE A 10 -2.65 -8.24 4.06
N VAL A 11 -3.67 -7.90 4.84
CA VAL A 11 -4.85 -7.15 4.41
C VAL A 11 -4.78 -5.73 4.97
N ASP A 12 -5.03 -4.74 4.12
CA ASP A 12 -5.08 -3.34 4.51
C ASP A 12 -6.41 -2.68 4.13
N TYR A 13 -6.91 -1.85 5.06
CA TYR A 13 -8.18 -1.15 4.95
C TYR A 13 -7.88 0.33 4.75
N PHE A 14 -8.08 0.82 3.54
CA PHE A 14 -7.69 2.17 3.16
C PHE A 14 -8.74 3.21 3.55
N GLY A 15 -8.25 4.28 4.20
CA GLY A 15 -9.03 5.47 4.55
C GLY A 15 -10.01 5.25 5.70
N GLU A 16 -10.56 6.35 6.24
CA GLU A 16 -11.70 6.32 7.14
C GLU A 16 -12.84 7.16 6.54
N PRO A 17 -14.02 6.58 6.25
CA PRO A 17 -14.38 5.17 6.42
C PRO A 17 -13.63 4.23 5.45
N HIS A 18 -13.43 2.97 5.87
CA HIS A 18 -12.71 1.94 5.11
C HIS A 18 -13.48 1.48 3.85
N LEU A 19 -13.55 2.33 2.82
CA LEU A 19 -14.28 2.01 1.59
C LEU A 19 -13.53 1.04 0.68
N LEU A 20 -12.21 0.98 0.78
CA LEU A 20 -11.35 0.15 -0.04
C LEU A 20 -10.52 -0.79 0.83
N VAL A 21 -10.34 -2.02 0.37
CA VAL A 21 -9.53 -3.04 1.02
C VAL A 21 -8.59 -3.63 -0.01
N SER A 22 -7.33 -3.86 0.35
CA SER A 22 -6.39 -4.57 -0.50
C SER A 22 -5.61 -5.61 0.26
N THR A 23 -5.26 -6.71 -0.40
CA THR A 23 -4.12 -7.52 0.05
C THR A 23 -2.82 -6.88 -0.39
N LEU A 24 -1.77 -7.06 0.39
CA LEU A 24 -0.46 -6.46 0.19
C LEU A 24 0.60 -7.55 0.03
N HIS A 25 1.59 -7.26 -0.79
CA HIS A 25 2.80 -8.07 -0.95
C HIS A 25 4.02 -7.25 -0.55
N PHE A 26 4.89 -7.87 0.25
CA PHE A 26 6.09 -7.27 0.81
C PHE A 26 7.32 -8.00 0.28
N HIS A 27 8.38 -7.26 -0.01
CA HIS A 27 9.71 -7.82 -0.19
C HIS A 27 10.77 -6.80 0.22
N ILE A 28 11.95 -7.30 0.58
CA ILE A 28 13.13 -6.48 0.85
C ILE A 28 14.07 -6.59 -0.35
N ASP A 29 14.58 -5.47 -0.84
CA ASP A 29 15.58 -5.47 -1.91
C ASP A 29 17.02 -5.67 -1.38
N GLU A 30 17.97 -5.79 -2.29
CA GLU A 30 19.39 -6.03 -1.96
C GLU A 30 20.04 -4.88 -1.17
N LEU A 31 19.45 -3.68 -1.21
CA LEU A 31 19.91 -2.49 -0.49
C LEU A 31 19.22 -2.36 0.89
N GLY A 32 18.31 -3.28 1.23
CA GLY A 32 17.58 -3.27 2.49
C GLY A 32 16.32 -2.39 2.49
N ALA A 33 15.88 -1.87 1.33
CA ALA A 33 14.63 -1.13 1.26
C ALA A 33 13.44 -2.10 1.24
N MET A 34 12.39 -1.75 1.96
CA MET A 34 11.12 -2.46 1.97
C MET A 34 10.22 -1.97 0.84
N HIS A 35 9.77 -2.90 0.02
CA HIS A 35 8.84 -2.65 -1.07
C HIS A 35 7.48 -3.27 -0.75
N ILE A 36 6.43 -2.45 -0.81
CA ILE A 36 5.04 -2.85 -0.57
C ILE A 36 4.25 -2.62 -1.85
N SER A 37 3.46 -3.60 -2.25
CA SER A 37 2.57 -3.49 -3.42
C SER A 37 1.17 -4.02 -3.14
N SER A 38 0.16 -3.34 -3.67
CA SER A 38 -1.22 -3.82 -3.60
C SER A 38 -1.46 -4.97 -4.59
N LYS A 39 -2.30 -5.94 -4.20
CA LYS A 39 -2.69 -7.08 -5.03
C LYS A 39 -4.19 -7.11 -5.33
N LYS A 40 -4.95 -7.88 -4.55
CA LYS A 40 -6.40 -8.06 -4.75
C LYS A 40 -7.11 -6.90 -4.07
N GLN A 41 -8.08 -6.28 -4.72
CA GLN A 41 -8.81 -5.15 -4.14
C GLN A 41 -10.31 -5.43 -4.05
N TRP A 42 -10.91 -4.91 -2.99
CA TRP A 42 -12.35 -4.93 -2.74
C TRP A 42 -12.81 -3.53 -2.37
N PHE A 43 -14.09 -3.29 -2.58
CA PHE A 43 -14.77 -2.11 -2.07
C PHE A 43 -15.94 -2.51 -1.18
N TYR A 44 -16.21 -1.70 -0.15
CA TYR A 44 -17.41 -1.84 0.66
C TYR A 44 -18.54 -1.01 0.07
N MET A 45 -19.65 -1.67 -0.26
CA MET A 45 -20.87 -1.01 -0.72
C MET A 45 -22.09 -1.66 -0.07
N PHE A 46 -22.98 -0.84 0.50
CA PHE A 46 -24.17 -1.30 1.24
C PHE A 46 -23.84 -2.34 2.33
N GLY A 47 -22.72 -2.16 3.05
CA GLY A 47 -22.29 -3.07 4.12
C GLY A 47 -21.73 -4.42 3.65
N ARG A 48 -21.50 -4.62 2.35
CA ARG A 48 -20.93 -5.85 1.78
C ARG A 48 -19.59 -5.59 1.12
N LYS A 49 -18.64 -6.52 1.31
CA LYS A 49 -17.34 -6.53 0.65
C LYS A 49 -17.48 -7.14 -0.74
N MET A 50 -17.26 -6.35 -1.79
CA MET A 50 -17.38 -6.77 -3.19
C MET A 50 -16.02 -6.71 -3.89
N PRO A 51 -15.65 -7.69 -4.73
CA PRO A 51 -14.40 -7.64 -5.47
C PRO A 51 -14.40 -6.45 -6.44
N LEU A 52 -13.34 -5.66 -6.41
CA LEU A 52 -13.19 -4.52 -7.30
C LEU A 52 -12.77 -5.02 -8.70
N PRO A 53 -13.35 -4.51 -9.79
CA PRO A 53 -12.85 -4.81 -11.13
C PRO A 53 -11.43 -4.26 -11.33
N LYS A 54 -10.54 -5.02 -11.99
CA LYS A 54 -9.13 -4.64 -12.17
C LYS A 54 -8.93 -3.26 -12.82
N PHE A 55 -9.82 -2.86 -13.73
CA PHE A 55 -9.74 -1.55 -14.38
C PHE A 55 -10.04 -0.37 -13.44
N LEU A 56 -10.62 -0.62 -12.26
CA LEU A 56 -10.84 0.35 -11.19
C LEU A 56 -9.76 0.30 -10.10
N TYR A 57 -8.75 -0.55 -10.24
CA TYR A 57 -7.72 -0.68 -9.21
C TYR A 57 -6.96 0.63 -9.01
N GLY A 58 -6.58 0.89 -7.75
CA GLY A 58 -5.51 1.79 -7.39
C GLY A 58 -4.27 0.95 -7.05
N GLU A 59 -3.45 0.64 -8.04
CA GLU A 59 -2.21 -0.12 -7.87
C GLU A 59 -1.19 0.73 -7.12
N ALA A 60 -0.98 0.39 -5.85
CA ALA A 60 0.00 1.03 -4.99
C ALA A 60 1.36 0.33 -5.09
N LYS A 61 2.41 1.14 -5.20
CA LYS A 61 3.81 0.76 -5.02
C LYS A 61 4.44 1.72 -4.03
N ILE A 62 4.96 1.17 -2.95
CA ILE A 62 5.57 1.91 -1.84
C ILE A 62 6.98 1.37 -1.67
N VAL A 63 7.94 2.27 -1.53
CA VAL A 63 9.32 1.95 -1.16
C VAL A 63 9.66 2.73 0.09
N GLU A 64 10.06 2.01 1.13
CA GLU A 64 10.49 2.55 2.41
C GLU A 64 11.92 2.09 2.69
N SER A 65 12.76 2.99 3.18
CA SER A 65 14.15 2.68 3.53
C SER A 65 14.60 3.57 4.68
N TYR A 66 15.55 3.11 5.48
CA TYR A 66 16.21 3.95 6.47
C TYR A 66 17.47 4.59 5.88
N ASP A 67 17.67 5.89 6.15
CA ASP A 67 18.88 6.62 5.81
C ASP A 67 19.77 6.73 7.04
N GLU A 68 20.83 5.94 7.07
CA GLU A 68 21.80 5.91 8.17
C GLU A 68 22.59 7.22 8.33
N THR A 69 22.73 8.02 7.25
CA THR A 69 23.48 9.28 7.33
C THR A 69 22.62 10.39 7.92
N LEU A 70 21.36 10.45 7.49
CA LEU A 70 20.41 11.48 7.93
C LEU A 70 19.57 11.04 9.15
N GLN A 71 19.73 9.79 9.60
CA GLN A 71 18.98 9.19 10.71
C GLN A 71 17.47 9.38 10.57
N CYS A 72 16.94 9.06 9.38
CA CYS A 72 15.52 9.21 9.07
C CYS A 72 15.00 8.13 8.14
N PHE A 73 13.70 7.88 8.20
CA PHE A 73 13.02 7.03 7.22
C PHE A 73 12.73 7.83 5.97
N ARG A 74 12.91 7.20 4.81
CA ARG A 74 12.52 7.69 3.49
C ARG A 74 11.33 6.87 3.01
N ILE A 75 10.36 7.54 2.41
CA ILE A 75 9.20 6.90 1.80
C ILE A 75 8.95 7.47 0.42
N HIS A 76 8.61 6.58 -0.51
CA HIS A 76 8.14 6.94 -1.83
C HIS A 76 6.91 6.11 -2.16
N VAL A 77 5.79 6.78 -2.39
CA VAL A 77 4.51 6.15 -2.72
C VAL A 77 4.08 6.59 -4.10
N GLN A 78 3.64 5.61 -4.89
CA GLN A 78 3.01 5.81 -6.19
C GLN A 78 1.76 4.96 -6.26
N VAL A 79 0.63 5.59 -6.60
CA VAL A 79 -0.63 4.90 -6.84
C VAL A 79 -1.09 5.20 -8.25
N ARG A 80 -1.38 4.15 -9.02
CA ARG A 80 -1.77 4.25 -10.42
C ARG A 80 -3.04 3.44 -10.68
N ASN A 81 -3.87 3.92 -11.59
CA ASN A 81 -4.95 3.14 -12.18
C ASN A 81 -4.52 2.63 -13.56
N PRO A 82 -4.86 1.39 -13.94
CA PRO A 82 -4.45 0.82 -15.23
C PRO A 82 -4.94 1.59 -16.46
N LEU A 83 -6.07 2.29 -16.37
CA LEU A 83 -6.65 3.03 -17.49
C LEU A 83 -6.25 4.51 -17.50
N ILE A 84 -6.36 5.19 -16.35
CA ILE A 84 -6.16 6.65 -16.29
C ILE A 84 -4.75 7.07 -15.88
N GLY A 85 -3.88 6.13 -15.52
CA GLY A 85 -2.49 6.42 -15.19
C GLY A 85 -2.30 6.81 -13.72
N SER A 86 -1.48 7.82 -13.43
CA SER A 86 -1.16 8.18 -12.05
C SER A 86 -2.37 8.76 -11.32
N LEU A 87 -2.75 8.18 -10.18
CA LEU A 87 -3.79 8.73 -9.31
C LEU A 87 -3.17 9.75 -8.36
N PHE A 88 -2.12 9.36 -7.65
CA PHE A 88 -1.33 10.24 -6.79
C PHE A 88 0.04 9.63 -6.49
N SER A 89 0.96 10.48 -6.05
CA SER A 89 2.27 10.07 -5.56
C SER A 89 2.78 11.05 -4.54
N TYR A 90 3.58 10.58 -3.59
CA TYR A 90 4.33 11.45 -2.70
C TYR A 90 5.68 10.83 -2.35
N LYS A 91 6.62 11.69 -1.99
CA LYS A 91 7.92 11.31 -1.48
C LYS A 91 8.19 12.16 -0.26
N GLY A 92 8.77 11.56 0.78
CA GLY A 92 9.08 12.28 2.00
C GLY A 92 10.09 11.55 2.85
N THR A 93 10.39 12.21 3.96
CA THR A 93 11.16 11.63 5.06
C THR A 93 10.41 11.84 6.35
N PHE A 94 10.49 10.89 7.27
CA PHE A 94 9.92 11.01 8.59
C PHE A 94 10.89 10.48 9.65
N VAL A 95 10.72 10.99 10.85
CA VAL A 95 11.40 10.52 12.05
C VAL A 95 10.33 10.21 13.08
N GLU A 96 10.57 9.20 13.90
CA GLU A 96 9.73 8.96 15.07
C GLU A 96 9.80 10.16 16.01
N ARG A 97 8.66 10.52 16.58
CA ARG A 97 8.56 11.54 17.63
C ARG A 97 7.98 10.87 18.86
N GLU A 98 8.50 11.24 20.02
CA GLU A 98 7.94 10.87 21.32
C GLU A 98 6.50 11.38 21.50
#